data_AF-A0A9X2E5R0-F1
#
_entry.id   AF-A0A9X2E5R0-F1
#
_cell.length_a   1.000
_cell.length_b   1.000
_cell.length_c   1.000
_cell.angle_alpha   90.00
_cell.angle_beta   90.00
_cell.angle_gamma   90.00
#
_symmetry.space_group_name_H-M   'P 1'
#
loop_
_entity.id
_entity.type
_entity.pdbx_description
1 polymer ?
#
loop_
_entity_poly.entity_id
_entity_poly.type
_entity_poly.pdbx_seq_one_letter_code
_entity_poly.pdbx_strand_id
1 'polypeptide(L)'
;MFRTWWRDRVDYRWLVETMDSFGALGPFKFMLGAGGIVMLLIAVLASVAQGDIGGPVDMVQGVVEAVVAGAWTVRWWFLPWPRERESLVWIAIFDIDTAVNDLLVHDRVIGVLGVVLLMAMGGYVTVFHGPRILALHIGWSVLASVALATLIATGRLPARPPAQNWRQDLALGLDIVLVMVVVVGVILPFVQFCHWLLRVNALSDPLTGLLNRRGLDSYLMSRIDRRMRGSAYVATLDLDRFKSVNDTFGHQFGDEVLVRTARQLRAAADPGTLIARTGGEEFVIVGTLRDEAAAVAERLRRAIETVPDLPITITASVGLAVLDVACPEFRHTEDAYRLLLRYSDSAMYRAKSLGGNTVVIADGSPDLPAPPRPAPAPTAELDVTTPRPH
;
A
#
# COMPACT_ATOMS: atom_id res chain seq x y z
N MET A 1 -16.43 4.38 -0.92
CA MET A 1 -15.28 3.60 -0.39
C MET A 1 -15.14 2.26 -1.10
N PHE A 2 -16.13 1.35 -1.04
CA PHE A 2 -16.05 0.02 -1.67
C PHE A 2 -15.68 0.02 -3.17
N ARG A 3 -16.32 0.89 -3.98
CA ARG A 3 -16.00 1.05 -5.42
C ARG A 3 -14.56 1.50 -5.68
N THR A 4 -13.98 2.26 -4.74
CA THR A 4 -12.59 2.74 -4.81
C THR A 4 -11.64 1.59 -4.47
N TRP A 5 -11.90 0.88 -3.37
CA TRP A 5 -11.17 -0.33 -3.00
C TRP A 5 -11.15 -1.36 -4.15
N TRP A 6 -12.30 -1.69 -4.74
CA TRP A 6 -12.39 -2.64 -5.87
C TRP A 6 -11.59 -2.23 -7.13
N ARG A 7 -11.30 -0.94 -7.27
CA ARG A 7 -10.53 -0.37 -8.39
C ARG A 7 -9.07 -0.13 -8.02
N ASP A 8 -8.70 -0.32 -6.77
CA ASP A 8 -7.35 -0.13 -6.27
C ASP A 8 -6.41 -1.10 -6.98
N ARG A 9 -5.36 -0.54 -7.58
CA ARG A 9 -4.26 -1.31 -8.13
C ARG A 9 -3.17 -1.25 -7.10
N VAL A 10 -3.06 -2.29 -6.29
CA VAL A 10 -1.96 -2.42 -5.33
C VAL A 10 -0.66 -2.24 -6.11
N ASP A 11 0.13 -1.24 -5.71
CA ASP A 11 1.47 -1.09 -6.26
C ASP A 11 2.36 -2.18 -5.65
N TYR A 12 2.39 -3.32 -6.36
CA TYR A 12 3.12 -4.50 -5.94
C TYR A 12 4.59 -4.19 -5.67
N ARG A 13 5.20 -3.37 -6.54
CA ARG A 13 6.62 -3.03 -6.43
C ARG A 13 6.88 -2.19 -5.19
N TRP A 14 6.09 -1.12 -5.00
CA TRP A 14 6.20 -0.27 -3.82
C TRP A 14 5.99 -1.06 -2.51
N LEU A 15 5.03 -1.98 -2.49
CA LEU A 15 4.77 -2.82 -1.32
C LEU A 15 5.99 -3.69 -0.97
N VAL A 16 6.59 -4.34 -1.97
CA VAL A 16 7.77 -5.20 -1.78
C VAL A 16 8.97 -4.37 -1.31
N GLU A 17 9.24 -3.22 -1.95
CA GLU A 17 10.31 -2.31 -1.56
C GLU A 17 10.11 -1.79 -0.12
N THR A 18 8.86 -1.50 0.26
CA THR A 18 8.52 -1.09 1.62
C THR A 18 8.81 -2.20 2.63
N MET A 19 8.38 -3.44 2.35
CA MET A 19 8.65 -4.58 3.23
C MET A 19 10.14 -4.90 3.34
N ASP A 20 10.90 -4.70 2.25
CA ASP A 20 12.35 -4.87 2.24
C ASP A 20 13.03 -3.83 3.15
N SER A 21 12.58 -2.58 3.08
CA SER A 21 13.11 -1.49 3.93
C SER A 21 12.93 -1.75 5.44
N PHE A 22 11.90 -2.51 5.82
CA PHE A 22 11.67 -2.94 7.20
C PHE A 22 12.34 -4.28 7.55
N GLY A 23 13.10 -4.89 6.62
CA GLY A 23 13.71 -6.20 6.80
C GLY A 23 12.70 -7.35 6.88
N ALA A 24 11.45 -7.14 6.49
CA ALA A 24 10.37 -8.10 6.64
C ALA A 24 10.40 -9.20 5.56
N LEU A 25 11.01 -8.96 4.39
CA LEU A 25 11.00 -9.94 3.30
C LEU A 25 11.69 -11.26 3.67
N GLY A 26 12.76 -11.24 4.48
CA GLY A 26 13.45 -12.45 4.93
C GLY A 26 12.53 -13.41 5.69
N PRO A 27 11.90 -12.99 6.80
CA PRO A 27 10.89 -13.77 7.51
C PRO A 27 9.74 -14.27 6.61
N PHE A 28 9.23 -13.42 5.71
CA PHE A 28 8.17 -13.82 4.76
C PHE A 28 8.64 -14.91 3.79
N LYS A 29 9.84 -14.78 3.21
CA LYS A 29 10.44 -15.80 2.34
C LYS A 29 10.60 -17.13 3.09
N PHE A 30 11.06 -17.08 4.34
CA PHE A 30 11.19 -18.28 5.17
C PHE A 30 9.84 -18.97 5.37
N MET A 31 8.81 -18.21 5.79
CA MET A 31 7.46 -18.73 6.04
C MET A 31 6.82 -19.30 4.76
N LEU A 32 6.96 -18.62 3.62
CA LEU A 32 6.41 -19.09 2.35
C LEU A 32 7.12 -20.34 1.84
N GLY A 33 8.45 -20.40 1.94
CA GLY A 33 9.19 -21.60 1.54
C GLY A 33 8.92 -22.81 2.43
N ALA A 34 8.68 -22.60 3.74
CA ALA A 34 8.24 -23.68 4.63
C ALA A 34 6.90 -24.30 4.20
N GLY A 35 6.05 -23.55 3.50
CA GLY A 35 4.82 -24.07 2.90
C GLY A 35 5.07 -25.23 1.92
N GLY A 36 6.16 -25.20 1.16
CA GLY A 36 6.51 -26.30 0.26
C GLY A 36 6.94 -27.57 1.02
N ILE A 37 7.55 -27.43 2.20
CA ILE A 37 7.80 -28.59 3.08
C ILE A 37 6.48 -29.17 3.60
N VAL A 38 5.52 -28.33 3.97
CA VAL A 38 4.19 -28.78 4.41
C VAL A 38 3.47 -29.54 3.30
N MET A 39 3.51 -29.04 2.05
CA MET A 39 2.98 -29.75 0.88
C MET A 39 3.61 -31.14 0.71
N LEU A 40 4.95 -31.22 0.78
CA LEU A 40 5.65 -32.50 0.69
C LEU A 40 5.27 -33.46 1.83
N LEU A 41 5.11 -32.96 3.05
CA LEU A 41 4.66 -33.78 4.19
C LEU A 41 3.24 -34.30 3.98
N ILE A 42 2.33 -33.48 3.46
CA ILE A 42 0.97 -33.91 3.10
C ILE A 42 1.02 -35.00 2.03
N ALA A 43 1.86 -34.85 1.01
CA ALA A 43 2.05 -35.84 -0.05
C ALA A 43 2.58 -37.18 0.49
N VAL A 44 3.57 -37.14 1.40
CA VAL A 44 4.11 -38.34 2.04
C VAL A 44 3.05 -39.02 2.90
N LEU A 45 2.30 -38.26 3.70
CA LEU A 45 1.18 -38.79 4.48
C LEU A 45 0.12 -39.43 3.58
N ALA A 46 -0.15 -38.83 2.42
CA ALA A 46 -1.08 -39.37 1.44
C ALA A 46 -0.62 -40.69 0.85
N SER A 47 0.65 -40.78 0.45
CA SER A 47 1.23 -42.03 -0.04
C SER A 47 1.20 -43.14 1.02
N VAL A 48 1.49 -42.82 2.28
CA VAL A 48 1.42 -43.79 3.38
C VAL A 48 -0.02 -44.25 3.63
N ALA A 49 -0.99 -43.33 3.57
CA ALA A 49 -2.41 -43.66 3.76
C ALA A 49 -2.98 -44.52 2.63
N GLN A 50 -2.48 -44.36 1.40
CA GLN A 50 -2.89 -45.16 0.24
C GLN A 50 -2.37 -46.61 0.28
N GLY A 51 -1.22 -46.87 0.91
CA GLY A 51 -0.60 -48.20 0.92
C GLY A 51 -0.32 -48.74 -0.50
N ASP A 52 -0.53 -50.04 -0.73
CA ASP A 52 -0.35 -50.68 -2.05
C ASP A 52 -1.51 -50.44 -3.04
N ILE A 53 -2.49 -49.60 -2.69
CA ILE A 53 -3.73 -49.39 -3.46
C ILE A 53 -3.55 -48.32 -4.56
N GLY A 54 -2.41 -47.63 -4.60
CA GLY A 54 -2.13 -46.55 -5.55
C GLY A 54 -2.02 -47.03 -7.00
N GLY A 55 -2.83 -46.45 -7.90
CA GLY A 55 -2.74 -46.68 -9.34
C GLY A 55 -1.68 -45.81 -10.03
N PRO A 56 -1.47 -45.96 -11.35
CA PRO A 56 -0.53 -45.12 -12.11
C PRO A 56 -0.81 -43.61 -12.00
N VAL A 57 -2.09 -43.23 -11.82
CA VAL A 57 -2.52 -41.84 -11.64
C VAL A 57 -1.99 -41.27 -10.32
N ASP A 58 -2.09 -42.03 -9.22
CA ASP A 58 -1.61 -41.62 -7.90
C ASP A 58 -0.09 -41.45 -7.88
N MET A 59 0.63 -42.35 -8.55
CA MET A 59 2.08 -42.25 -8.68
C MET A 59 2.48 -40.97 -9.45
N VAL A 60 1.83 -40.70 -10.58
CA VAL A 60 2.09 -39.49 -11.36
C VAL A 60 1.78 -38.24 -10.55
N GLN A 61 0.64 -38.21 -9.86
CA GLN A 61 0.24 -37.09 -9.02
C GLN A 61 1.20 -36.85 -7.86
N GLY A 62 1.63 -37.90 -7.15
CA GLY A 62 2.60 -37.77 -6.06
C GLY A 62 3.96 -37.23 -6.55
N VAL A 63 4.38 -37.61 -7.76
CA VAL A 63 5.58 -37.02 -8.39
C VAL A 63 5.36 -35.55 -8.74
N VAL A 64 4.21 -35.20 -9.32
CA VAL A 64 3.87 -33.81 -9.65
C VAL A 64 3.88 -32.94 -8.39
N GLU A 65 3.18 -33.37 -7.34
CA GLU A 65 3.13 -32.67 -6.05
C GLU A 65 4.53 -32.47 -5.45
N ALA A 66 5.37 -33.52 -5.43
CA ALA A 66 6.74 -33.41 -4.93
C ALA A 66 7.58 -32.42 -5.75
N VAL A 67 7.40 -32.39 -7.08
CA VAL A 67 8.07 -31.43 -7.96
C VAL A 67 7.58 -30.01 -7.70
N VAL A 68 6.27 -29.79 -7.57
CA VAL A 68 5.69 -28.46 -7.30
C VAL A 68 6.12 -27.96 -5.92
N ALA A 69 6.02 -28.79 -4.88
CA ALA A 69 6.46 -28.50 -3.52
C ALA A 69 7.96 -28.16 -3.45
N GLY A 70 8.80 -28.93 -4.15
CA GLY A 70 10.24 -28.66 -4.27
C GLY A 70 10.52 -27.35 -4.99
N ALA A 71 9.86 -27.11 -6.14
CA ALA A 71 10.00 -25.88 -6.91
C ALA A 71 9.54 -24.66 -6.12
N TRP A 72 8.46 -24.77 -5.34
CA TRP A 72 7.95 -23.75 -4.44
C TRP A 72 8.97 -23.41 -3.35
N THR A 73 9.50 -24.43 -2.66
CA THR A 73 10.52 -24.26 -1.62
C THR A 73 11.75 -23.55 -2.19
N VAL A 74 12.23 -24.00 -3.35
CA VAL A 74 13.40 -23.40 -4.01
C VAL A 74 13.12 -21.95 -4.41
N ARG A 75 11.94 -21.68 -4.97
CA ARG A 75 11.51 -20.33 -5.38
C ARG A 75 11.54 -19.34 -4.24
N TRP A 76 11.05 -19.74 -3.07
CA TRP A 76 10.90 -18.81 -1.94
C TRP A 76 12.15 -18.70 -1.09
N TRP A 77 12.99 -19.73 -0.96
CA TRP A 77 14.21 -19.62 -0.16
C TRP A 77 15.38 -19.06 -0.94
N PHE A 78 15.59 -19.48 -2.19
CA PHE A 78 16.84 -19.20 -2.90
C PHE A 78 16.72 -18.12 -3.98
N LEU A 79 15.52 -17.89 -4.54
CA LEU A 79 15.35 -16.90 -5.62
C LEU A 79 14.97 -15.50 -5.08
N PRO A 80 15.24 -14.42 -5.85
CA PRO A 80 14.78 -13.08 -5.52
C PRO A 80 13.25 -12.99 -5.40
N TRP A 81 12.74 -11.99 -4.69
CA TRP A 81 11.30 -11.80 -4.58
C TRP A 81 10.64 -11.71 -5.98
N PRO A 82 9.53 -12.42 -6.24
CA PRO A 82 8.91 -12.46 -7.57
C PRO A 82 8.44 -11.10 -8.05
N ARG A 83 8.49 -10.90 -9.37
CA ARG A 83 7.71 -9.82 -10.00
C ARG A 83 6.22 -10.15 -9.88
N GLU A 84 5.35 -9.14 -9.99
CA GLU A 84 3.90 -9.32 -9.91
C GLU A 84 3.39 -10.44 -10.83
N ARG A 85 3.84 -10.46 -12.09
CA ARG A 85 3.47 -11.50 -13.06
C ARG A 85 3.93 -12.91 -12.65
N GLU A 86 5.14 -13.03 -12.12
CA GLU A 86 5.67 -14.31 -11.63
C GLU A 86 4.86 -14.79 -10.42
N SER A 87 4.54 -13.88 -9.51
CA SER A 87 3.70 -14.16 -8.34
C SER A 87 2.31 -14.66 -8.75
N LEU A 88 1.67 -14.04 -9.75
CA LEU A 88 0.39 -14.50 -10.30
C LEU A 88 0.47 -15.90 -10.92
N VAL A 89 1.57 -16.22 -11.60
CA VAL A 89 1.79 -17.57 -12.15
C VAL A 89 1.94 -18.59 -11.02
N TRP A 90 2.70 -18.28 -9.97
CA TRP A 90 2.83 -19.16 -8.80
C TRP A 90 1.50 -19.35 -8.05
N ILE A 91 0.67 -18.30 -7.97
CA ILE A 91 -0.69 -18.42 -7.43
C ILE A 91 -1.51 -19.41 -8.26
N ALA A 92 -1.53 -19.25 -9.59
CA ALA A 92 -2.29 -20.14 -10.45
C ALA A 92 -1.79 -21.59 -10.38
N ILE A 93 -0.47 -21.81 -10.37
CA ILE A 93 0.12 -23.16 -10.23
C ILE A 93 -0.33 -23.78 -8.92
N PHE A 94 -0.17 -23.08 -7.80
CA PHE A 94 -0.54 -23.58 -6.48
C PHE A 94 -2.04 -23.88 -6.35
N ASP A 95 -2.89 -22.96 -6.80
CA ASP A 95 -4.35 -23.11 -6.73
C ASP A 95 -4.83 -24.29 -7.59
N ILE A 96 -4.25 -24.48 -8.78
CA ILE A 96 -4.58 -25.60 -9.67
C ILE A 96 -4.07 -26.91 -9.09
N ASP A 97 -2.81 -26.97 -8.68
CA ASP A 97 -2.17 -28.15 -8.11
C ASP A 97 -2.91 -28.65 -6.86
N THR A 98 -3.18 -27.75 -5.92
CA THR A 98 -3.93 -28.06 -4.69
C THR A 98 -5.35 -28.53 -5.00
N ALA A 99 -6.06 -27.87 -5.93
CA ALA A 99 -7.42 -28.28 -6.29
C ALA A 99 -7.45 -29.63 -7.03
N VAL A 100 -6.50 -29.90 -7.92
CA VAL A 100 -6.36 -31.20 -8.58
C VAL A 100 -6.05 -32.27 -7.54
N ASN A 101 -5.16 -31.98 -6.61
CA ASN A 101 -4.83 -32.91 -5.53
C ASN A 101 -6.07 -33.23 -4.69
N ASP A 102 -6.81 -32.22 -4.23
CA ASP A 102 -8.05 -32.41 -3.46
C ASP A 102 -9.08 -33.29 -4.18
N LEU A 103 -9.23 -33.15 -5.50
CA LEU A 103 -10.22 -33.91 -6.28
C LEU A 103 -9.79 -35.34 -6.60
N LEU A 104 -8.49 -35.63 -6.55
CA LEU A 104 -7.93 -36.96 -6.81
C LEU A 104 -7.58 -37.73 -5.53
N VAL A 105 -7.66 -37.07 -4.37
CA VAL A 105 -7.38 -37.68 -3.07
C VAL A 105 -8.35 -38.83 -2.75
N HIS A 106 -7.79 -39.87 -2.12
CA HIS A 106 -8.51 -41.09 -1.76
C HIS A 106 -9.06 -41.07 -0.31
N ASP A 107 -8.56 -40.17 0.55
CA ASP A 107 -8.98 -40.00 1.95
C ASP A 107 -9.54 -38.59 2.22
N ARG A 108 -10.73 -38.52 2.81
CA ARG A 108 -11.39 -37.26 3.20
C ARG A 108 -10.54 -36.38 4.11
N VAL A 109 -9.68 -36.93 4.96
CA VAL A 109 -8.82 -36.16 5.87
C VAL A 109 -7.74 -35.42 5.09
N ILE A 110 -7.18 -36.03 4.06
CA ILE A 110 -6.14 -35.42 3.23
C ILE A 110 -6.73 -34.30 2.37
N GLY A 111 -7.94 -34.48 1.83
CA GLY A 111 -8.63 -33.42 1.07
C GLY A 111 -8.95 -32.19 1.93
N VAL A 112 -9.20 -32.40 3.24
CA VAL A 112 -9.36 -31.27 4.19
C VAL A 112 -8.04 -30.51 4.36
N LEU A 113 -6.88 -31.18 4.28
CA LEU A 113 -5.57 -30.51 4.40
C LEU A 113 -5.26 -29.63 3.18
N GLY A 114 -5.64 -30.02 1.97
CA GLY A 114 -5.47 -29.17 0.79
C GLY A 114 -6.38 -27.94 0.81
N VAL A 115 -7.59 -28.04 1.37
CA VAL A 115 -8.44 -26.88 1.65
C VAL A 115 -7.73 -25.86 2.58
N VAL A 116 -6.96 -26.31 3.57
CA VAL A 116 -6.18 -25.41 4.44
C VAL A 116 -5.06 -24.72 3.67
N LEU A 117 -4.42 -25.40 2.72
CA LEU A 117 -3.41 -24.82 1.83
C LEU A 117 -4.01 -23.70 0.95
N LEU A 118 -5.21 -23.89 0.39
CA LEU A 118 -5.93 -22.84 -0.33
C LEU A 118 -6.21 -21.62 0.56
N MET A 119 -6.60 -21.83 1.83
CA MET A 119 -6.80 -20.73 2.78
C MET A 119 -5.51 -19.95 3.06
N ALA A 120 -4.39 -20.66 3.26
CA ALA A 120 -3.08 -20.04 3.47
C ALA A 120 -2.66 -19.19 2.27
N MET A 121 -2.94 -19.68 1.05
CA MET A 121 -2.65 -18.95 -0.18
C MET A 121 -3.52 -17.70 -0.34
N GLY A 122 -4.79 -17.77 0.05
CA GLY A 122 -5.65 -16.58 0.14
C GLY A 122 -5.05 -15.49 1.04
N GLY A 123 -4.37 -15.87 2.12
CA GLY A 123 -3.61 -14.94 2.98
C GLY A 123 -2.50 -14.21 2.22
N TYR A 124 -1.72 -14.93 1.41
CA TYR A 124 -0.70 -14.34 0.53
C TYR A 124 -1.32 -13.36 -0.49
N VAL A 125 -2.40 -13.79 -1.16
CA VAL A 125 -3.13 -12.95 -2.13
C VAL A 125 -3.68 -11.67 -1.48
N THR A 126 -4.19 -11.78 -0.25
CA THR A 126 -4.73 -10.66 0.53
C THR A 126 -3.68 -9.57 0.78
N VAL A 127 -2.44 -9.96 1.07
CA VAL A 127 -1.35 -9.02 1.37
C VAL A 127 -0.80 -8.38 0.09
N PHE A 128 -0.49 -9.19 -0.92
CA PHE A 128 0.33 -8.76 -2.05
C PHE A 128 -0.46 -8.35 -3.30
N HIS A 129 -1.72 -8.75 -3.43
CA HIS A 129 -2.49 -8.56 -4.65
C HIS A 129 -3.78 -7.78 -4.42
N GLY A 130 -4.34 -7.25 -5.52
CA GLY A 130 -5.58 -6.47 -5.48
C GLY A 130 -6.84 -7.32 -5.27
N PRO A 131 -7.99 -6.67 -4.98
CA PRO A 131 -9.24 -7.36 -4.63
C PRO A 131 -9.82 -8.22 -5.75
N ARG A 132 -9.46 -7.96 -7.01
CA ARG A 132 -9.90 -8.78 -8.14
C ARG A 132 -9.22 -10.13 -8.20
N ILE A 133 -7.92 -10.17 -7.87
CA ILE A 133 -7.18 -11.42 -7.78
C ILE A 133 -7.67 -12.22 -6.57
N LEU A 134 -7.92 -11.54 -5.45
CA LEU A 134 -8.55 -12.16 -4.28
C LEU A 134 -9.93 -12.74 -4.63
N ALA A 135 -10.79 -12.01 -5.35
CA ALA A 135 -12.09 -12.52 -5.78
C ALA A 135 -11.99 -13.74 -6.71
N LEU A 136 -11.00 -13.78 -7.60
CA LEU A 136 -10.74 -14.93 -8.47
C LEU A 136 -10.34 -16.16 -7.63
N HIS A 137 -9.40 -15.97 -6.70
CA HIS A 137 -8.97 -17.01 -5.78
C HIS A 137 -10.15 -17.51 -4.91
N ILE A 138 -10.99 -16.61 -4.37
CA ILE A 138 -12.21 -16.99 -3.63
C ILE A 138 -13.13 -17.86 -4.48
N GLY A 139 -13.39 -17.45 -5.72
CA GLY A 139 -14.23 -18.21 -6.64
C GLY A 139 -13.67 -19.60 -6.91
N TRP A 140 -12.37 -19.71 -7.14
CA TRP A 140 -11.68 -20.98 -7.36
C TRP A 140 -11.72 -21.88 -6.12
N SER A 141 -11.33 -21.36 -4.95
CA SER A 141 -11.27 -22.10 -3.70
C SER A 141 -12.63 -22.61 -3.22
N VAL A 142 -13.69 -21.79 -3.37
CA VAL A 142 -15.07 -22.22 -3.10
C VAL A 142 -15.52 -23.29 -4.09
N LEU A 143 -15.22 -23.13 -5.38
CA LEU A 143 -15.58 -24.13 -6.39
C LEU A 143 -14.90 -25.48 -6.13
N ALA A 144 -13.60 -25.48 -5.85
CA ALA A 144 -12.83 -26.67 -5.51
C ALA A 144 -13.39 -27.35 -4.24
N SER A 145 -13.72 -26.56 -3.21
CA SER A 145 -14.29 -27.06 -1.95
C SER A 145 -15.67 -27.68 -2.14
N VAL A 146 -16.53 -27.08 -2.97
CA VAL A 146 -17.86 -27.62 -3.30
C VAL A 146 -17.74 -28.92 -4.10
N ALA A 147 -16.79 -28.98 -5.04
CA ALA A 147 -16.52 -30.20 -5.80
C ALA A 147 -16.03 -31.34 -4.89
N LEU A 148 -15.07 -31.07 -4.00
CA LEU A 148 -14.61 -32.03 -2.99
C LEU A 148 -15.75 -32.48 -2.06
N ALA A 149 -16.53 -31.53 -1.53
CA ALA A 149 -17.70 -31.84 -0.69
C ALA A 149 -18.72 -32.73 -1.41
N THR A 150 -18.92 -32.51 -2.71
CA THR A 150 -19.82 -33.34 -3.54
C THR A 150 -19.26 -34.75 -3.71
N LEU A 151 -17.95 -34.90 -3.97
CA LEU A 151 -17.30 -36.21 -4.06
C LEU A 151 -17.41 -37.00 -2.74
N ILE A 152 -17.16 -36.32 -1.61
CA ILE A 152 -17.32 -36.88 -0.27
C ILE A 152 -18.77 -37.33 -0.05
N ALA A 153 -19.75 -36.44 -0.26
CA ALA A 153 -21.17 -36.70 0.02
C ALA A 153 -21.78 -37.77 -0.87
N THR A 154 -21.33 -37.88 -2.12
CA THR A 154 -21.81 -38.89 -3.08
C THR A 154 -21.08 -40.23 -2.97
N GLY A 155 -20.06 -40.33 -2.10
CA GLY A 155 -19.25 -41.53 -1.95
C GLY A 155 -18.45 -41.88 -3.22
N ARG A 156 -18.19 -40.90 -4.10
CA ARG A 156 -17.47 -41.09 -5.37
C ARG A 156 -15.95 -41.02 -5.22
N LEU A 157 -15.44 -40.99 -3.99
CA LEU A 157 -14.01 -41.07 -3.74
C LEU A 157 -13.49 -42.47 -4.15
N PRO A 158 -12.36 -42.57 -4.88
CA PRO A 158 -12.00 -43.78 -5.64
C PRO A 158 -11.73 -45.06 -4.82
N ALA A 159 -11.44 -44.97 -3.52
CA ALA A 159 -11.12 -46.12 -2.65
C ALA A 159 -12.14 -46.38 -1.52
N ARG A 160 -13.38 -45.88 -1.64
CA ARG A 160 -14.36 -46.01 -0.56
C ARG A 160 -15.28 -47.24 -0.72
N PRO A 161 -15.49 -48.07 0.32
CA PRO A 161 -16.69 -48.90 0.37
C PRO A 161 -17.94 -48.00 0.37
N PRO A 162 -19.09 -48.44 -0.20
CA PRO A 162 -20.30 -47.63 -0.28
C PRO A 162 -20.67 -47.03 1.08
N ALA A 163 -21.09 -45.76 1.06
CA ALA A 163 -21.18 -44.88 2.24
C ALA A 163 -21.84 -45.57 3.44
N GLN A 164 -21.05 -45.89 4.46
CA GLN A 164 -21.55 -46.51 5.69
C GLN A 164 -22.48 -45.55 6.46
N ASN A 165 -22.29 -44.22 6.30
CA ASN A 165 -23.12 -43.13 6.87
C ASN A 165 -23.10 -41.83 6.01
N TRP A 166 -23.86 -41.77 4.91
CA TRP A 166 -23.91 -40.60 3.99
C TRP A 166 -24.18 -39.25 4.67
N ARG A 167 -24.89 -39.26 5.81
CA ARG A 167 -25.18 -38.04 6.60
C ARG A 167 -23.91 -37.42 7.19
N GLN A 168 -22.96 -38.24 7.64
CA GLN A 168 -21.69 -37.76 8.21
C GLN A 168 -20.79 -37.19 7.12
N ASP A 169 -20.78 -37.82 5.95
CA ASP A 169 -20.02 -37.34 4.79
C ASP A 169 -20.59 -36.02 4.24
N LEU A 170 -21.92 -35.91 4.15
CA LEU A 170 -22.58 -34.66 3.79
C LEU A 170 -22.28 -33.55 4.80
N ALA A 171 -22.36 -33.84 6.11
CA ALA A 171 -22.05 -32.87 7.15
C ALA A 171 -20.61 -32.36 7.03
N LEU A 172 -19.64 -33.27 6.88
CA LEU A 172 -18.23 -32.90 6.68
C LEU A 172 -18.03 -32.03 5.43
N GLY A 173 -18.66 -32.40 4.31
CA GLY A 173 -18.59 -31.59 3.08
C GLY A 173 -19.17 -30.18 3.27
N LEU A 174 -20.29 -30.06 3.98
CA LEU A 174 -20.87 -28.75 4.31
C LEU A 174 -19.97 -27.94 5.24
N ASP A 175 -19.34 -28.57 6.22
CA ASP A 175 -18.40 -27.90 7.14
C ASP A 175 -17.18 -27.35 6.38
N ILE A 176 -16.61 -28.12 5.45
CA ILE A 176 -15.50 -27.67 4.58
C ILE A 176 -15.88 -26.42 3.79
N VAL A 177 -17.04 -26.45 3.12
CA VAL A 177 -17.53 -25.31 2.32
C VAL A 177 -17.81 -24.11 3.22
N LEU A 178 -18.42 -24.32 4.39
CA LEU A 178 -18.71 -23.25 5.34
C LEU A 178 -17.42 -22.57 5.81
N VAL A 179 -16.42 -23.33 6.24
CA VAL A 179 -15.13 -22.77 6.68
C VAL A 179 -14.45 -22.02 5.53
N MET A 180 -14.48 -22.55 4.30
CA MET A 180 -13.94 -21.86 3.13
C MET A 180 -14.63 -20.52 2.87
N VAL A 181 -15.97 -20.49 2.88
CA VAL A 181 -16.74 -19.26 2.68
C VAL A 181 -16.46 -18.25 3.80
N VAL A 182 -16.38 -18.69 5.05
CA VAL A 182 -16.11 -17.80 6.19
C VAL A 182 -14.68 -17.25 6.11
N VAL A 183 -13.67 -18.09 5.98
CA VAL A 183 -12.27 -17.66 6.00
C VAL A 183 -11.93 -16.88 4.72
N VAL A 184 -12.12 -17.50 3.57
CA VAL A 184 -11.66 -16.94 2.29
C VAL A 184 -12.68 -15.97 1.72
N GLY A 185 -13.98 -16.25 1.83
CA GLY A 185 -15.04 -15.38 1.29
C GLY A 185 -15.40 -14.17 2.16
N VAL A 186 -15.18 -14.21 3.48
CA VAL A 186 -15.56 -13.12 4.40
C VAL A 186 -14.35 -12.51 5.09
N ILE A 187 -13.56 -13.30 5.82
CA ILE A 187 -12.46 -12.79 6.65
C ILE A 187 -11.36 -12.15 5.79
N LEU A 188 -10.88 -12.84 4.76
CA LEU A 188 -9.78 -12.31 3.93
C LEU A 188 -10.13 -11.00 3.20
N PRO A 189 -11.30 -10.85 2.54
CA PRO A 189 -11.74 -9.57 1.99
C PRO A 189 -11.87 -8.48 3.04
N PHE A 190 -12.37 -8.81 4.24
CA PHE A 190 -12.47 -7.85 5.34
C PHE A 190 -11.08 -7.36 5.78
N VAL A 191 -10.13 -8.28 5.98
CA VAL A 191 -8.73 -7.95 6.31
C VAL A 191 -8.11 -7.08 5.20
N GLN A 192 -8.31 -7.44 3.93
CA GLN A 192 -7.81 -6.66 2.79
C GLN A 192 -8.39 -5.24 2.77
N PHE A 193 -9.69 -5.11 3.06
CA PHE A 193 -10.37 -3.83 3.14
C PHE A 193 -9.86 -2.98 4.32
N CYS A 194 -9.69 -3.56 5.50
CA CYS A 194 -9.10 -2.87 6.66
C CYS A 194 -7.67 -2.40 6.38
N HIS A 195 -6.83 -3.24 5.77
CA HIS A 195 -5.47 -2.87 5.40
C HIS A 195 -5.45 -1.74 4.36
N TRP A 196 -6.35 -1.78 3.37
CA TRP A 196 -6.55 -0.67 2.44
C TRP A 196 -6.99 0.62 3.15
N LEU A 197 -7.95 0.54 4.08
CA LEU A 197 -8.45 1.69 4.82
C LEU A 197 -7.34 2.35 5.66
N LEU A 198 -6.55 1.55 6.37
CA LEU A 198 -5.41 2.02 7.15
C LEU A 198 -4.36 2.70 6.26
N ARG A 199 -4.06 2.10 5.09
CA ARG A 199 -3.12 2.70 4.12
C ARG A 199 -3.63 4.04 3.60
N VAL A 200 -4.90 4.13 3.18
CA VAL A 200 -5.45 5.38 2.62
C VAL A 200 -5.55 6.48 3.69
N ASN A 201 -5.89 6.13 4.94
CA ASN A 201 -5.82 7.09 6.05
C ASN A 201 -4.37 7.54 6.32
N ALA A 202 -3.39 6.66 6.17
CA ALA A 202 -1.97 7.01 6.30
C ALA A 202 -1.43 7.87 5.16
N LEU A 203 -2.17 8.10 4.08
CA LEU A 203 -1.82 9.03 2.99
C LEU A 203 -2.44 10.42 3.17
N SER A 204 -3.31 10.59 4.16
CA SER A 204 -3.95 11.87 4.46
C SER A 204 -3.39 12.48 5.75
N ASP A 205 -3.38 13.80 5.83
CA ASP A 205 -3.16 14.52 7.08
C ASP A 205 -4.43 14.42 7.95
N PRO A 206 -4.35 13.89 9.19
CA PRO A 206 -5.54 13.62 10.00
C PRO A 206 -6.26 14.89 10.45
N LEU A 207 -5.57 16.03 10.52
CA LEU A 207 -6.17 17.30 10.94
C LEU A 207 -6.96 17.95 9.79
N THR A 208 -6.32 18.12 8.63
CA THR A 208 -6.89 18.87 7.50
C THR A 208 -7.64 18.00 6.50
N GLY A 209 -7.40 16.69 6.53
CA GLY A 209 -7.87 15.72 5.54
C GLY A 209 -7.24 15.89 4.16
N LEU A 210 -6.26 16.78 3.98
CA LEU A 210 -5.45 16.89 2.75
C LEU A 210 -4.56 15.66 2.60
N LEU A 211 -3.84 15.53 1.47
CA LEU A 211 -2.75 14.57 1.42
C LEU A 211 -1.69 14.95 2.46
N ASN A 212 -1.04 13.97 3.07
CA ASN A 212 0.22 14.24 3.76
C ASN A 212 1.38 14.11 2.77
N ARG A 213 2.61 14.34 3.22
CA ARG A 213 3.81 14.20 2.37
C ARG A 213 3.88 12.84 1.65
N ARG A 214 3.61 11.73 2.34
CA ARG A 214 3.59 10.39 1.73
C ARG A 214 2.47 10.23 0.71
N GLY A 215 1.29 10.79 0.99
CA GLY A 215 0.17 10.83 0.06
C GLY A 215 0.50 11.57 -1.22
N LEU A 216 1.14 12.74 -1.09
CA LEU A 216 1.57 13.52 -2.25
C LEU A 216 2.51 12.71 -3.15
N ASP A 217 3.56 12.14 -2.59
CA ASP A 217 4.55 11.34 -3.32
C ASP A 217 3.90 10.15 -4.03
N SER A 218 3.04 9.39 -3.32
CA SER A 218 2.33 8.23 -3.89
C SER A 218 1.37 8.62 -5.03
N TYR A 219 0.59 9.68 -4.86
CA TYR A 219 -0.34 10.13 -5.90
C TYR A 219 0.39 10.66 -7.13
N LEU A 220 1.53 11.33 -6.95
CA LEU A 220 2.34 11.82 -8.06
C LEU A 220 2.87 10.68 -8.91
N MET A 221 3.48 9.65 -8.31
CA MET A 221 3.95 8.47 -9.05
C MET A 221 2.85 7.84 -9.91
N SER A 222 1.61 7.79 -9.41
CA SER A 222 0.47 7.22 -10.16
C SER A 222 -0.08 8.12 -11.28
N ARG A 223 0.17 9.44 -11.23
CA ARG A 223 -0.46 10.47 -12.10
C ARG A 223 0.47 11.03 -13.15
N ILE A 224 1.77 11.03 -12.86
CA ILE A 224 2.86 11.51 -13.70
C ILE A 224 2.77 10.93 -15.13
N ASP A 225 2.43 9.64 -15.26
CA ASP A 225 2.38 8.96 -16.57
C ASP A 225 1.10 9.17 -17.39
N ARG A 226 -0.01 9.66 -16.80
CA ARG A 226 -1.34 9.52 -17.43
C ARG A 226 -2.18 10.79 -17.55
N ARG A 227 -1.94 11.84 -16.76
CA ARG A 227 -2.86 13.00 -16.71
C ARG A 227 -2.21 14.38 -16.89
N MET A 228 -0.90 14.49 -16.71
CA MET A 228 -0.19 15.74 -16.97
C MET A 228 0.21 15.71 -18.45
N ARG A 229 -0.61 16.28 -19.32
CA ARG A 229 -0.31 16.41 -20.78
C ARG A 229 -0.09 17.89 -21.17
N GLY A 230 0.34 18.71 -20.22
CA GLY A 230 0.50 20.15 -20.35
C GLY A 230 1.51 20.67 -19.33
N SER A 231 1.80 21.98 -19.36
CA SER A 231 2.76 22.58 -18.43
C SER A 231 2.29 22.35 -17.00
N ALA A 232 3.23 22.06 -16.11
CA ALA A 232 2.95 21.67 -14.74
C ALA A 232 3.49 22.74 -13.79
N TYR A 233 2.91 22.84 -12.60
CA TYR A 233 3.48 23.66 -11.54
C TYR A 233 3.52 22.92 -10.21
N VAL A 234 4.50 23.29 -9.38
CA VAL A 234 4.57 22.95 -7.96
C VAL A 234 4.63 24.27 -7.20
N ALA A 235 3.71 24.45 -6.25
CA ALA A 235 3.72 25.57 -5.33
C ALA A 235 3.96 25.08 -3.90
N THR A 236 4.96 25.65 -3.23
CA THR A 236 5.22 25.48 -1.80
C THR A 236 4.74 26.71 -1.07
N LEU A 237 3.97 26.51 -0.01
CA LEU A 237 3.36 27.56 0.80
C LEU A 237 3.70 27.31 2.26
N ASP A 238 3.98 28.39 2.97
CA ASP A 238 4.20 28.36 4.41
C ASP A 238 3.48 29.55 5.05
N LEU A 239 2.74 29.28 6.13
CA LEU A 239 1.98 30.29 6.86
C LEU A 239 2.91 31.21 7.66
N ASP A 240 2.85 32.51 7.36
CA ASP A 240 3.74 33.48 7.98
C ASP A 240 3.44 33.63 9.48
N ARG A 241 4.50 33.55 10.30
CA ARG A 241 4.43 33.75 11.76
C ARG A 241 3.42 32.83 12.46
N PHE A 242 3.17 31.64 11.94
CA PHE A 242 2.21 30.68 12.53
C PHE A 242 2.58 30.27 13.95
N LYS A 243 3.87 30.18 14.28
CA LYS A 243 4.32 30.00 15.68
C LYS A 243 3.76 31.07 16.62
N SER A 244 3.76 32.34 16.22
CA SER A 244 3.18 33.43 17.04
C SER A 244 1.67 33.28 17.24
N VAL A 245 0.96 32.69 16.28
CA VAL A 245 -0.46 32.36 16.42
C VAL A 245 -0.65 31.30 17.51
N ASN A 246 0.15 30.23 17.47
CA ASN A 246 0.13 29.19 18.51
C ASN A 246 0.48 29.74 19.90
N ASP A 247 1.51 30.58 19.97
CA ASP A 247 1.99 31.16 21.23
C ASP A 247 0.94 32.13 21.84
N THR A 248 0.13 32.80 21.01
CA THR A 248 -0.87 33.79 21.45
C THR A 248 -2.23 33.18 21.74
N PHE A 249 -2.70 32.25 20.90
CA PHE A 249 -4.07 31.72 20.95
C PHE A 249 -4.15 30.23 21.32
N GLY A 250 -3.00 29.57 21.49
CA GLY A 250 -2.89 28.15 21.79
C GLY A 250 -3.00 27.24 20.56
N HIS A 251 -2.52 26.01 20.70
CA HIS A 251 -2.46 25.03 19.61
C HIS A 251 -3.83 24.65 19.02
N GLN A 252 -4.90 24.62 19.83
CA GLN A 252 -6.24 24.32 19.31
C GLN A 252 -6.71 25.36 18.29
N PHE A 253 -6.40 26.64 18.52
CA PHE A 253 -6.70 27.70 17.57
C PHE A 253 -5.80 27.61 16.33
N GLY A 254 -4.52 27.28 16.50
CA GLY A 254 -3.62 26.98 15.38
C GLY A 254 -4.15 25.84 14.50
N ASP A 255 -4.65 24.77 15.11
CA ASP A 255 -5.27 23.66 14.38
C ASP A 255 -6.49 24.12 13.57
N GLU A 256 -7.34 24.98 14.14
CA GLU A 256 -8.48 25.57 13.44
C GLU A 256 -8.05 26.43 12.24
N VAL A 257 -6.99 27.23 12.39
CA VAL A 257 -6.38 28.00 11.29
C VAL A 257 -5.91 27.08 10.17
N LEU A 258 -5.25 25.96 10.49
CA LEU A 258 -4.79 24.99 9.49
C LEU A 258 -5.95 24.32 8.75
N VAL A 259 -6.99 23.92 9.47
CA VAL A 259 -8.20 23.31 8.87
C VAL A 259 -8.91 24.28 7.92
N ARG A 260 -9.05 25.55 8.30
CA ARG A 260 -9.68 26.57 7.46
C ARG A 260 -8.82 26.90 6.24
N THR A 261 -7.50 27.03 6.43
CA THR A 261 -6.52 27.22 5.34
C THR A 261 -6.64 26.11 4.31
N ALA A 262 -6.64 24.85 4.76
CA ALA A 262 -6.79 23.69 3.88
C ALA A 262 -8.09 23.72 3.07
N ARG A 263 -9.20 24.18 3.68
CA ARG A 263 -10.49 24.35 2.99
C ARG A 263 -10.42 25.43 1.92
N GLN A 264 -9.79 26.58 2.21
CA GLN A 264 -9.65 27.67 1.24
C GLN A 264 -8.75 27.28 0.07
N LEU A 265 -7.62 26.61 0.34
CA LEU A 265 -6.74 26.10 -0.72
C LEU A 265 -7.47 25.12 -1.64
N ARG A 266 -8.32 24.24 -1.09
CA ARG A 266 -9.17 23.35 -1.90
C ARG A 266 -10.17 24.10 -2.77
N ALA A 267 -10.77 25.17 -2.26
CA ALA A 267 -11.75 25.96 -3.00
C ALA A 267 -11.10 26.80 -4.12
N ALA A 268 -9.86 27.26 -3.91
CA ALA A 268 -9.11 28.08 -4.86
C ALA A 268 -8.35 27.28 -5.94
N ALA A 269 -8.17 25.98 -5.73
CA ALA A 269 -7.45 25.10 -6.65
C ALA A 269 -8.34 24.53 -7.75
N ASP A 270 -7.76 24.35 -8.94
CA ASP A 270 -8.46 23.77 -10.07
C ASP A 270 -8.78 22.28 -9.88
N PRO A 271 -9.84 21.76 -10.50
CA PRO A 271 -10.15 20.34 -10.48
C PRO A 271 -8.99 19.47 -10.95
N GLY A 272 -8.61 18.49 -10.13
CA GLY A 272 -7.51 17.56 -10.43
C GLY A 272 -6.14 17.98 -9.88
N THR A 273 -6.05 19.16 -9.25
CA THR A 273 -4.88 19.59 -8.49
C THR A 273 -4.70 18.73 -7.23
N LEU A 274 -3.47 18.36 -6.93
CA LEU A 274 -3.10 17.69 -5.68
C LEU A 274 -2.73 18.76 -4.65
N ILE A 275 -3.27 18.63 -3.43
CA ILE A 275 -2.97 19.53 -2.32
C ILE A 275 -2.57 18.67 -1.13
N ALA A 276 -1.42 18.97 -0.54
CA ALA A 276 -0.88 18.26 0.59
C ALA A 276 -0.45 19.23 1.69
N ARG A 277 -0.53 18.78 2.94
CA ARG A 277 0.18 19.36 4.07
C ARG A 277 1.43 18.54 4.33
N THR A 278 2.60 19.12 4.06
CA THR A 278 3.88 18.41 4.09
C THR A 278 4.66 18.60 5.40
N GLY A 279 4.32 19.66 6.14
CA GLY A 279 4.92 20.02 7.42
C GLY A 279 3.87 20.57 8.41
N GLY A 280 4.34 21.21 9.49
CA GLY A 280 3.45 21.78 10.51
C GLY A 280 2.53 22.86 9.95
N GLU A 281 3.10 23.83 9.24
CA GLU A 281 2.43 24.99 8.65
C GLU A 281 2.66 25.09 7.12
N GLU A 282 3.21 24.02 6.54
CA GLU A 282 3.62 23.96 5.14
C GLU A 282 2.62 23.18 4.28
N PHE A 283 2.28 23.74 3.13
CA PHE A 283 1.40 23.14 2.13
C PHE A 283 2.12 23.06 0.77
N VAL A 284 1.89 21.96 0.05
CA VAL A 284 2.40 21.77 -1.30
C VAL A 284 1.24 21.47 -2.24
N ILE A 285 1.25 22.14 -3.39
CA ILE A 285 0.20 22.08 -4.38
C ILE A 285 0.82 21.74 -5.72
N VAL A 286 0.29 20.70 -6.37
CA VAL A 286 0.78 20.24 -7.67
C VAL A 286 -0.38 20.19 -8.66
N GLY A 287 -0.24 20.93 -9.75
CA GLY A 287 -1.30 21.08 -10.73
C GLY A 287 -0.79 21.21 -12.16
N THR A 288 -1.73 21.18 -13.09
CA THR A 288 -1.50 21.58 -14.47
C THR A 288 -1.63 23.10 -14.55
N LEU A 289 -0.63 23.75 -15.13
CA LEU A 289 -0.65 25.17 -15.39
C LEU A 289 -1.62 25.45 -16.56
N ARG A 290 -2.73 26.12 -16.24
CA ARG A 290 -3.77 26.53 -17.21
C ARG A 290 -3.78 28.04 -17.43
N ASP A 291 -3.47 28.78 -16.38
CA ASP A 291 -3.34 30.23 -16.36
C ASP A 291 -1.86 30.63 -16.28
N GLU A 292 -1.58 31.93 -16.27
CA GLU A 292 -0.25 32.43 -15.94
C GLU A 292 0.19 32.00 -14.53
N ALA A 293 1.45 31.60 -14.41
CA ALA A 293 2.03 31.12 -13.15
C ALA A 293 1.86 32.10 -11.99
N ALA A 294 2.02 33.40 -12.28
CA ALA A 294 1.81 34.48 -11.31
C ALA A 294 0.35 34.54 -10.82
N ALA A 295 -0.62 34.37 -11.73
CA ALA A 295 -2.03 34.40 -11.39
C ALA A 295 -2.42 33.21 -10.49
N VAL A 296 -1.88 32.02 -10.76
CA VAL A 296 -2.11 30.84 -9.91
C VAL A 296 -1.54 31.05 -8.51
N ALA A 297 -0.28 31.48 -8.40
CA ALA A 297 0.35 31.69 -7.10
C ALA A 297 -0.34 32.80 -6.30
N GLU A 298 -0.72 33.91 -6.94
CA GLU A 298 -1.43 35.01 -6.27
C GLU A 298 -2.85 34.60 -5.85
N ARG A 299 -3.54 33.78 -6.65
CA ARG A 299 -4.84 33.19 -6.28
C ARG A 299 -4.73 32.35 -5.00
N LEU A 300 -3.68 31.53 -4.90
CA LEU A 300 -3.43 30.70 -3.71
C LEU A 300 -3.06 31.56 -2.48
N ARG A 301 -2.20 32.57 -2.65
CA ARG A 301 -1.82 33.49 -1.57
C ARG A 301 -3.04 34.26 -1.04
N ARG A 302 -3.84 34.84 -1.93
CA ARG A 302 -5.08 35.56 -1.57
C ARG A 302 -6.08 34.66 -0.85
N ALA A 303 -6.22 33.41 -1.28
CA ALA A 303 -7.13 32.47 -0.63
C ALA A 303 -6.80 32.23 0.86
N ILE A 304 -5.51 32.30 1.22
CA ILE A 304 -5.05 32.21 2.61
C ILE A 304 -5.32 33.53 3.35
N GLU A 305 -4.99 34.67 2.73
CA GLU A 305 -5.22 36.00 3.32
C GLU A 305 -6.71 36.27 3.62
N THR A 306 -7.61 35.70 2.82
CA THR A 306 -9.06 35.86 2.97
C THR A 306 -9.73 34.69 3.68
N VAL A 307 -9.01 33.93 4.52
CA VAL A 307 -9.64 32.86 5.31
C VAL A 307 -10.74 33.46 6.20
N PRO A 308 -12.02 33.06 6.01
CA PRO A 308 -13.13 33.66 6.74
C PRO A 308 -13.18 33.19 8.18
N ASP A 309 -13.86 33.98 9.01
CA ASP A 309 -14.21 33.65 10.40
C ASP A 309 -13.02 33.38 11.32
N LEU A 310 -11.84 33.93 10.98
CA LEU A 310 -10.71 34.02 11.90
C LEU A 310 -10.67 35.42 12.55
N PRO A 311 -10.47 35.52 13.86
CA PRO A 311 -10.25 36.80 14.54
C PRO A 311 -8.91 37.47 14.19
N ILE A 312 -8.10 36.83 13.33
CA ILE A 312 -6.80 37.31 12.86
C ILE A 312 -6.68 37.16 11.35
N THR A 313 -5.86 38.00 10.73
CA THR A 313 -5.41 37.79 9.35
C THR A 313 -4.18 36.88 9.36
N ILE A 314 -4.26 35.74 8.68
CA ILE A 314 -3.12 34.86 8.41
C ILE A 314 -2.66 35.07 6.97
N THR A 315 -1.35 35.15 6.75
CA THR A 315 -0.76 35.29 5.41
C THR A 315 0.15 34.11 5.11
N ALA A 316 0.56 33.99 3.85
CA ALA A 316 1.52 32.97 3.46
C ALA A 316 2.57 33.52 2.51
N SER A 317 3.76 32.94 2.64
CA SER A 317 4.82 33.04 1.65
C SER A 317 4.67 31.92 0.63
N VAL A 318 4.63 32.26 -0.65
CA VAL A 318 4.36 31.31 -1.74
C VAL A 318 5.55 31.27 -2.70
N GLY A 319 6.11 30.10 -2.89
CA GLY A 319 7.09 29.82 -3.94
C GLY A 319 6.48 28.92 -5.01
N LEU A 320 6.62 29.27 -6.28
CA LEU A 320 6.07 28.49 -7.38
C LEU A 320 7.15 28.16 -8.41
N ALA A 321 7.23 26.89 -8.81
CA ALA A 321 8.08 26.42 -9.90
C ALA A 321 7.21 25.86 -11.03
N VAL A 322 7.58 26.14 -12.27
CA VAL A 322 6.88 25.68 -13.48
C VAL A 322 7.78 24.74 -14.26
N LEU A 323 7.17 23.68 -14.79
CA LEU A 323 7.76 22.86 -15.84
C LEU A 323 7.02 23.12 -17.14
N ASP A 324 7.74 23.68 -18.11
CA ASP A 324 7.22 23.87 -19.45
C ASP A 324 7.44 22.63 -20.32
N VAL A 325 6.42 22.26 -21.11
CA VAL A 325 6.40 21.06 -21.96
C VAL A 325 7.33 21.20 -23.17
N ALA A 326 7.80 22.41 -23.46
CA ALA A 326 8.76 22.69 -24.52
C ALA A 326 10.16 22.08 -24.28
N CYS A 327 10.44 21.54 -23.10
CA CYS A 327 11.69 20.86 -22.78
C CYS A 327 11.54 19.32 -22.89
N PRO A 328 11.88 18.69 -24.04
CA PRO A 328 11.70 17.25 -24.25
C PRO A 328 12.54 16.36 -23.33
N GLU A 329 13.57 16.89 -22.67
CA GLU A 329 14.45 16.19 -21.74
C GLU A 329 13.82 15.97 -20.35
N PHE A 330 12.83 16.79 -19.97
CA PHE A 330 12.08 16.66 -18.72
C PHE A 330 10.64 16.25 -19.02
N ARG A 331 10.46 15.02 -19.56
CA ARG A 331 9.16 14.36 -19.46
C ARG A 331 8.79 14.27 -17.99
N HIS A 332 7.49 14.30 -17.66
CA HIS A 332 6.98 14.10 -16.32
C HIS A 332 7.61 12.82 -15.73
N THR A 333 8.69 12.97 -14.99
CA THR A 333 9.42 11.92 -14.28
C THR A 333 9.46 12.29 -12.81
N GLU A 334 9.73 11.30 -11.97
CA GLU A 334 9.90 11.55 -10.54
C GLU A 334 11.00 12.59 -10.26
N ASP A 335 12.11 12.54 -11.02
CA ASP A 335 13.22 13.47 -10.89
C ASP A 335 12.82 14.91 -11.25
N ALA A 336 12.02 15.09 -12.31
CA ALA A 336 11.50 16.40 -12.68
C ALA A 336 10.64 17.00 -11.56
N TYR A 337 9.77 16.19 -10.94
CA TYR A 337 8.97 16.64 -9.80
C TYR A 337 9.83 17.00 -8.59
N ARG A 338 10.78 16.13 -8.23
CA ARG A 338 11.71 16.39 -7.10
C ARG A 338 12.49 17.68 -7.31
N LEU A 339 12.87 17.98 -8.56
CA LEU A 339 13.55 19.23 -8.91
C LEU A 339 12.62 20.44 -8.77
N LEU A 340 11.40 20.38 -9.30
CA LEU A 340 10.40 21.45 -9.15
C LEU A 340 10.08 21.74 -7.69
N LEU A 341 9.95 20.71 -6.86
CA LEU A 341 9.70 20.87 -5.44
C LEU A 341 10.85 21.62 -4.74
N ARG A 342 12.10 21.36 -5.12
CA ARG A 342 13.26 22.11 -4.60
C ARG A 342 13.24 23.57 -5.05
N TYR A 343 12.87 23.83 -6.30
CA TYR A 343 12.76 25.19 -6.84
C TYR A 343 11.61 25.97 -6.18
N SER A 344 10.44 25.36 -5.99
CA SER A 344 9.32 26.01 -5.32
C SER A 344 9.63 26.27 -3.84
N ASP A 345 10.34 25.37 -3.17
CA ASP A 345 10.78 25.54 -1.78
C ASP A 345 11.80 26.71 -1.65
N SER A 346 12.81 26.75 -2.51
CA SER A 346 13.77 27.87 -2.55
C SER A 346 13.08 29.21 -2.81
N ALA A 347 12.12 29.25 -3.76
CA ALA A 347 11.31 30.44 -4.02
C ALA A 347 10.46 30.85 -2.81
N MET A 348 9.89 29.89 -2.08
CA MET A 348 9.10 30.15 -0.86
C MET A 348 9.98 30.74 0.25
N TYR A 349 11.20 30.21 0.43
CA TYR A 349 12.17 30.80 1.35
C TYR A 349 12.55 32.23 0.96
N ARG A 350 12.71 32.51 -0.34
CA ARG A 350 12.93 33.88 -0.83
C ARG A 350 11.73 34.78 -0.54
N ALA A 351 10.49 34.29 -0.73
CA ALA A 351 9.28 35.03 -0.36
C ALA A 351 9.27 35.39 1.14
N LYS A 352 9.65 34.46 2.03
CA LYS A 352 9.82 34.74 3.46
C LYS A 352 10.86 35.83 3.72
N SER A 353 12.01 35.77 3.05
CA SER A 353 13.09 36.76 3.22
C SER A 353 12.70 38.17 2.78
N LEU A 354 11.71 38.30 1.89
CA LEU A 354 11.17 39.59 1.41
C LEU A 354 10.13 40.20 2.35
N GLY A 355 9.91 39.62 3.53
CA GLY A 355 8.97 40.11 4.53
C GLY A 355 7.65 39.34 4.62
N GLY A 356 7.52 38.25 3.86
CA GLY A 356 6.32 37.41 3.84
C GLY A 356 5.17 38.01 3.02
N ASN A 357 4.00 37.35 3.09
CA ASN A 357 2.79 37.70 2.35
C ASN A 357 3.03 38.02 0.86
N THR A 358 3.87 37.23 0.20
CA THR A 358 4.29 37.49 -1.19
C THR A 358 4.48 36.21 -1.98
N VAL A 359 4.56 36.36 -3.29
CA VAL A 359 4.78 35.30 -4.26
C VAL A 359 6.16 35.47 -4.88
N VAL A 360 6.91 34.38 -4.98
CA VAL A 360 8.12 34.30 -5.80
C VAL A 360 8.00 33.12 -6.77
N ILE A 361 8.29 33.37 -8.04
CA ILE A 361 8.35 32.32 -9.07
C ILE A 361 9.82 31.96 -9.27
N ALA A 362 10.13 30.67 -9.25
CA ALA A 362 11.47 30.17 -9.48
C ALA A 362 11.90 30.44 -10.93
N ASP A 363 13.14 30.90 -11.10
CA ASP A 363 13.77 31.24 -12.38
C ASP A 363 14.55 30.06 -13.00
N GLY A 364 14.42 28.86 -12.42
CA GLY A 364 15.10 27.64 -12.89
C GLY A 364 16.49 27.42 -12.28
N SER A 365 16.96 28.29 -11.38
CA SER A 365 18.18 28.08 -10.59
C SER A 365 17.84 27.79 -9.12
N PRO A 366 18.37 26.74 -8.48
CA PRO A 366 18.30 26.61 -7.03
C PRO A 366 19.35 27.53 -6.41
N ASP A 367 19.09 28.84 -6.35
CA ASP A 367 19.91 29.76 -5.56
C ASP A 367 19.52 29.58 -4.08
N LEU A 368 20.12 28.59 -3.41
CA LEU A 368 20.02 28.44 -1.95
C LEU A 368 21.02 29.39 -1.26
N PRO A 369 20.59 30.41 -0.50
CA PRO A 369 21.38 30.85 0.63
C PRO A 369 21.38 29.71 1.66
N ALA A 370 22.57 29.28 2.08
CA ALA A 370 22.73 28.23 3.07
C ALA A 370 21.88 28.51 4.33
N PRO A 371 21.21 27.51 4.93
CA PRO A 371 20.47 27.72 6.17
C PRO A 371 21.42 28.30 7.23
N PRO A 372 20.96 29.26 8.07
CA PRO A 372 21.78 29.76 9.16
C PRO A 372 22.20 28.58 10.04
N ARG A 373 23.52 28.42 10.24
CA ARG A 373 24.06 27.41 11.16
C ARG A 373 23.34 27.56 12.50
N PRO A 374 22.77 26.49 13.08
CA PRO A 374 22.27 26.55 14.44
C PRO A 374 23.42 27.03 15.35
N ALA A 375 23.11 28.00 16.22
CA ALA A 375 24.07 28.48 17.20
C ALA A 375 24.67 27.27 17.96
N PRO A 376 25.99 27.24 18.20
CA PRO A 376 26.59 26.14 18.95
C PRO A 376 25.86 26.01 20.29
N ALA A 377 25.38 24.80 20.58
CA ALA A 377 24.76 24.49 21.86
C ALA A 377 25.76 24.87 22.97
N PRO A 378 25.28 25.45 24.09
CA PRO A 378 26.17 25.71 25.22
C PRO A 378 26.79 24.36 25.63
N THR A 379 28.12 24.31 25.62
CA THR A 379 28.88 23.19 26.18
C THR A 379 28.46 23.01 27.62
N ALA A 380 27.65 22.00 27.89
CA ALA A 380 27.42 21.52 29.23
C ALA A 380 28.74 20.91 29.71
N GLU A 381 29.51 21.68 30.48
CA GLU A 381 30.54 21.13 31.35
C GLU A 381 29.85 20.17 32.32
N LEU A 382 30.01 18.87 32.06
CA LEU A 382 29.66 17.81 32.99
C LEU A 382 30.65 17.89 34.16
N ASP A 383 30.25 18.60 35.22
CA ASP A 383 30.90 18.54 36.52
C ASP A 383 30.66 17.14 37.14
N VAL A 384 31.62 16.25 36.94
CA VAL A 384 31.66 14.93 37.56
C VAL A 384 32.33 15.06 38.92
N THR A 385 31.60 15.58 39.90
CA THR A 385 31.95 15.43 41.32
C THR A 385 30.72 15.14 42.18
N THR A 386 30.30 13.88 42.24
CA THR A 386 29.57 13.37 43.42
C THR A 386 29.98 11.93 43.75
N PRO A 387 30.30 11.61 45.03
CA PRO A 387 30.76 10.29 45.44
C PRO A 387 29.57 9.35 45.76
N ARG A 388 29.75 8.06 45.47
CA ARG A 388 28.77 7.00 45.80
C ARG A 388 28.69 6.79 47.32
N PRO A 389 27.49 6.61 47.90
CA PRO A 389 27.36 6.09 49.26
C PRO A 389 27.41 4.55 49.27
N HIS A 390 27.87 4.03 50.41
CA HIS A 390 28.01 2.63 50.78
C HIS A 390 26.68 1.88 50.91
#